data_AF-A0AA36J8J0-F1
#
_entry.id   AF-A0AA36J8J0-F1
#
_cell.length_a   1.000
_cell.length_b   1.000
_cell.length_c   1.000
_cell.angle_alpha   90.00
_cell.angle_beta   90.00
_cell.angle_gamma   90.00
#
_symmetry.space_group_name_H-M   'P 1'
#
loop_
_entity.id
_entity.type
_entity.pdbx_description
1 polymer ?
#
loop_
_entity_poly.entity_id
_entity_poly.type
_entity_poly.pdbx_seq_one_letter_code
_entity_poly.pdbx_strand_id
1 'polypeptide(L)'
;MFRFLVVALSPFASAVRGTMMDADIQTEDLYTAHAFQMVRRYTKLQMTEEEVQRVLDQHGDLKEAVGAHLNFTETRLPASLVQGDLKSALLERARAALGDKGKALDGTVHGKTPCRCFIEKIKILGQKVQLADLDRERVGYSCASSCMNRCSGDSKYKMDPHEARVLGADGVHQAMKVGQCEDGECKCLDATQSVQQVRWANERLRTRLDVVVLPAPHYAANEPPNQYNSPEECLNSCGRYSCRDQQMGAYEIDWEGMCIDEWGHAGGAGEWGHASEWGY
;
A
#
# COMPACT_ATOMS: atom_id res chain seq x y z
N MET A 1 -21.53 82.83 4.90
CA MET A 1 -22.24 83.15 3.64
C MET A 1 -22.98 81.89 3.20
N PHE A 2 -24.32 81.96 3.14
CA PHE A 2 -25.20 80.90 2.67
C PHE A 2 -25.02 80.65 1.17
N ARG A 3 -25.13 79.38 0.73
CA ARG A 3 -26.12 78.97 -0.29
C ARG A 3 -26.26 77.45 -0.39
N PHE A 4 -27.51 77.03 -0.27
CA PHE A 4 -28.06 75.71 -0.57
C PHE A 4 -27.93 75.37 -2.06
N LEU A 5 -27.76 74.09 -2.39
CA LEU A 5 -28.58 73.47 -3.42
C LEU A 5 -28.89 72.00 -3.04
N VAL A 6 -30.18 71.71 -2.99
CA VAL A 6 -30.80 70.39 -2.83
C VAL A 6 -30.91 69.75 -4.20
N VAL A 7 -30.49 68.49 -4.36
CA VAL A 7 -31.11 67.55 -5.30
C VAL A 7 -31.20 66.19 -4.63
N ALA A 8 -32.43 65.70 -4.50
CA ALA A 8 -32.78 64.37 -4.04
C ALA A 8 -33.19 63.48 -5.24
N LEU A 9 -33.46 62.19 -4.94
CA LEU A 9 -33.91 61.06 -5.78
C LEU A 9 -32.76 60.19 -6.30
N SER A 10 -32.67 58.87 -6.12
CA SER A 10 -33.41 57.83 -5.38
C SER A 10 -32.54 56.54 -5.45
N PRO A 11 -32.83 55.47 -4.70
CA PRO A 11 -31.91 54.38 -4.44
C PRO A 11 -32.01 53.25 -5.48
N PHE A 12 -30.87 52.73 -5.95
CA PHE A 12 -30.78 51.37 -6.45
C PHE A 12 -30.09 50.50 -5.40
N ALA A 13 -30.91 50.00 -4.48
CA ALA A 13 -30.61 48.77 -3.79
C ALA A 13 -30.86 47.63 -4.79
N SER A 14 -29.80 47.12 -5.41
CA SER A 14 -29.84 45.77 -5.99
C SER A 14 -29.26 44.81 -4.96
N ALA A 15 -30.14 43.94 -4.48
CA ALA A 15 -29.83 42.83 -3.60
C ALA A 15 -28.79 41.91 -4.25
N VAL A 16 -27.59 41.86 -3.65
CA VAL A 16 -26.68 40.71 -3.81
C VAL A 16 -27.08 39.71 -2.74
N ARG A 17 -28.09 38.88 -3.05
CA ARG A 17 -28.49 37.75 -2.22
C ARG A 17 -28.95 36.63 -3.14
N GLY A 18 -28.00 35.87 -3.66
CA GLY A 18 -28.30 34.73 -4.52
C GLY A 18 -27.11 34.26 -5.35
N THR A 19 -26.02 33.83 -4.70
CA THR A 19 -24.96 33.04 -5.38
C THR A 19 -24.22 32.05 -4.46
N MET A 20 -24.57 31.94 -3.17
CA MET A 20 -23.91 30.95 -2.29
C MET A 20 -24.58 29.58 -2.26
N MET A 21 -25.83 29.43 -2.74
CA MET A 21 -26.50 28.11 -2.73
C MET A 21 -26.20 27.25 -3.97
N ASP A 22 -25.85 27.83 -5.12
CA ASP A 22 -25.60 27.04 -6.34
C ASP A 22 -24.20 26.41 -6.40
N ALA A 23 -23.21 27.00 -5.72
CA ALA A 23 -21.85 26.45 -5.68
C ALA A 23 -21.74 25.21 -4.77
N ASP A 24 -22.50 25.19 -3.67
CA ASP A 24 -22.56 24.04 -2.77
C ASP A 24 -23.27 22.85 -3.46
N ILE A 25 -24.33 23.08 -4.23
CA ILE A 25 -25.05 22.00 -4.94
C ILE A 25 -24.15 21.34 -6.01
N GLN A 26 -23.31 22.11 -6.72
CA GLN A 26 -22.41 21.56 -7.74
C GLN A 26 -21.23 20.77 -7.16
N THR A 27 -20.77 21.11 -5.96
CA THR A 27 -19.66 20.39 -5.31
C THR A 27 -20.11 19.09 -4.64
N GLU A 28 -21.33 19.09 -4.10
CA GLU A 28 -22.01 17.90 -3.58
C GLU A 28 -22.15 16.79 -4.63
N ASP A 29 -22.69 17.12 -5.80
CA ASP A 29 -22.86 16.18 -6.91
C ASP A 29 -21.51 15.61 -7.38
N LEU A 30 -20.44 16.41 -7.32
CA LEU A 30 -19.09 16.02 -7.73
C LEU A 30 -18.47 14.98 -6.79
N TYR A 31 -18.63 15.16 -5.48
CA TYR A 31 -18.14 14.22 -4.47
C TYR A 31 -18.87 12.89 -4.55
N THR A 32 -20.18 12.93 -4.74
CA THR A 32 -20.99 11.71 -4.88
C THR A 32 -20.67 10.96 -6.16
N ALA A 33 -20.53 11.66 -7.29
CA ALA A 33 -20.12 11.04 -8.54
C ALA A 33 -18.72 10.39 -8.42
N HIS A 34 -17.77 11.08 -7.79
CA HIS A 34 -16.41 10.56 -7.59
C HIS A 34 -16.39 9.34 -6.66
N ALA A 35 -17.07 9.43 -5.51
CA ALA A 35 -17.21 8.31 -4.58
C ALA A 35 -17.91 7.11 -5.23
N PHE A 36 -18.98 7.35 -6.00
CA PHE A 36 -19.69 6.30 -6.74
C PHE A 36 -18.79 5.61 -7.77
N GLN A 37 -17.99 6.38 -8.53
CA GLN A 37 -17.00 5.80 -9.44
C GLN A 37 -15.95 4.98 -8.70
N MET A 38 -15.49 5.43 -7.53
CA MET A 38 -14.55 4.67 -6.71
C MET A 38 -15.15 3.36 -6.22
N VAL A 39 -16.38 3.37 -5.72
CA VAL A 39 -17.11 2.17 -5.30
C VAL A 39 -17.28 1.22 -6.49
N ARG A 40 -17.73 1.72 -7.63
CA ARG A 40 -17.94 0.90 -8.82
C ARG A 40 -16.65 0.31 -9.39
N ARG A 41 -15.54 1.06 -9.34
CA ARG A 41 -14.26 0.67 -9.95
C ARG A 41 -13.46 -0.29 -9.08
N TYR A 42 -13.45 -0.06 -7.78
CA TYR A 42 -12.57 -0.77 -6.86
C TYR A 42 -13.31 -1.76 -5.97
N THR A 43 -14.63 -1.85 -6.08
CA THR A 43 -15.43 -2.71 -5.20
C THR A 43 -16.40 -3.57 -6.02
N LYS A 44 -16.86 -4.68 -5.43
CA LYS A 44 -17.97 -5.48 -5.97
C LYS A 44 -19.33 -5.07 -5.38
N LEU A 45 -19.37 -4.00 -4.58
CA LEU A 45 -20.60 -3.53 -3.97
C LEU A 45 -21.48 -2.91 -5.04
N GLN A 46 -22.71 -3.40 -5.13
CA GLN A 46 -23.76 -2.74 -5.89
C GLN A 46 -24.42 -1.73 -4.96
N MET A 47 -23.90 -0.50 -4.97
CA MET A 47 -24.53 0.65 -4.34
C MET A 47 -25.06 1.57 -5.43
N THR A 48 -26.20 2.23 -5.21
CA THR A 48 -26.67 3.31 -6.09
C THR A 48 -26.04 4.65 -5.72
N GLU A 49 -26.09 5.64 -6.61
CA GLU A 49 -25.58 7.00 -6.31
C GLU A 49 -26.30 7.60 -5.09
N GLU A 50 -27.59 7.35 -4.93
CA GLU A 50 -28.37 7.82 -3.78
C GLU A 50 -27.96 7.15 -2.47
N GLU A 51 -27.53 5.89 -2.52
CA GLU A 51 -26.97 5.20 -1.35
C GLU A 51 -25.60 5.74 -0.97
N VAL A 52 -24.77 6.07 -1.97
CA VAL A 52 -23.46 6.71 -1.75
C VAL A 52 -23.64 8.10 -1.16
N GLN A 53 -24.51 8.94 -1.73
CA GLN A 53 -24.83 10.27 -1.19
C GLN A 53 -25.29 10.18 0.26
N ARG A 54 -26.21 9.25 0.57
CA ARG A 54 -26.72 9.07 1.93
C ARG A 54 -25.63 8.72 2.93
N VAL A 55 -24.65 7.93 2.54
CA VAL A 55 -23.48 7.61 3.39
C VAL A 55 -22.60 8.86 3.57
N LEU A 56 -22.32 9.61 2.51
CA LEU A 56 -21.52 10.83 2.60
C LEU A 56 -22.19 11.90 3.48
N ASP A 57 -23.51 12.03 3.43
CA ASP A 57 -24.27 12.96 4.26
C ASP A 57 -24.29 12.56 5.74
N GLN A 58 -24.23 11.26 6.03
CA GLN A 58 -24.13 10.72 7.39
C GLN A 58 -22.71 10.83 7.96
N HIS A 59 -21.69 10.90 7.10
CA HIS A 59 -20.28 10.83 7.45
C HIS A 59 -19.49 11.98 6.82
N GLY A 60 -19.55 13.15 7.45
CA GLY A 60 -18.88 14.36 6.96
C GLY A 60 -17.35 14.23 6.84
N ASP A 61 -16.73 13.39 7.67
CA ASP A 61 -15.31 13.06 7.63
C ASP A 61 -14.92 12.23 6.39
N LEU A 62 -15.78 11.28 6.00
CA LEU A 62 -15.62 10.54 4.75
C LEU A 62 -15.79 11.47 3.54
N LYS A 63 -16.78 12.36 3.59
CA LYS A 63 -17.03 13.34 2.54
C LYS A 63 -15.85 14.29 2.34
N GLU A 64 -15.26 14.79 3.43
CA GLU A 64 -14.04 15.59 3.40
C GLU A 64 -12.87 14.80 2.79
N ALA A 65 -12.73 13.51 3.11
CA ALA A 65 -11.70 12.64 2.55
C ALA A 65 -11.87 12.42 1.05
N VAL A 66 -13.11 12.19 0.58
CA VAL A 66 -13.44 12.07 -0.85
C VAL A 66 -13.10 13.37 -1.58
N GLY A 67 -13.44 14.53 -0.99
CA GLY A 67 -13.09 15.84 -1.53
C GLY A 67 -11.58 16.07 -1.61
N ALA A 68 -10.83 15.68 -0.58
CA ALA A 68 -9.37 15.74 -0.59
C ALA A 68 -8.75 14.86 -1.68
N HIS A 69 -9.29 13.65 -1.87
CA HIS A 69 -8.86 12.75 -2.93
C HIS A 69 -9.18 13.31 -4.32
N LEU A 70 -10.37 13.87 -4.52
CA LEU A 70 -10.77 14.46 -5.79
C LEU A 70 -9.86 15.65 -6.15
N ASN A 71 -9.65 16.57 -5.21
CA ASN A 71 -8.73 17.70 -5.38
C ASN A 71 -7.29 17.24 -5.68
N PHE A 72 -6.83 16.16 -5.05
CA PHE A 72 -5.52 15.59 -5.33
C PHE A 72 -5.41 15.03 -6.76
N THR A 73 -6.44 14.29 -7.21
CA THR A 73 -6.47 13.76 -8.58
C THR A 73 -6.53 14.85 -9.65
N GLU A 74 -7.15 15.99 -9.35
CA GLU A 74 -7.24 17.12 -10.27
C GLU A 74 -5.96 17.98 -10.30
N THR A 75 -5.22 18.07 -9.19
CA THR A 75 -4.07 18.99 -9.06
C THR A 75 -2.77 18.50 -9.73
N ARG A 76 -2.76 17.37 -10.45
CA ARG A 76 -1.61 16.85 -11.21
C ARG A 76 -0.27 16.88 -10.44
N LEU A 77 -0.29 16.64 -9.13
CA LEU A 77 0.95 16.39 -8.38
C LEU A 77 1.59 15.09 -8.88
N PRO A 78 2.93 14.93 -8.80
CA PRO A 78 3.61 13.72 -9.25
C PRO A 78 3.00 12.50 -8.54
N ALA A 79 2.38 11.62 -9.34
CA ALA A 79 1.43 10.60 -8.91
C ALA A 79 1.99 9.56 -7.91
N SER A 80 3.31 9.45 -7.76
CA SER A 80 3.93 8.32 -7.05
C SER A 80 4.09 8.49 -5.55
N LEU A 81 4.05 9.71 -4.98
CA LEU A 81 4.49 9.95 -3.59
C LEU A 81 3.38 10.20 -2.56
N VAL A 82 2.16 10.51 -2.99
CA VAL A 82 1.05 10.90 -2.07
C VAL A 82 -0.21 10.08 -2.31
N GLN A 83 -0.28 9.34 -3.42
CA GLN A 83 -1.48 8.60 -3.80
C GLN A 83 -1.75 7.38 -2.91
N GLY A 84 -0.70 6.76 -2.34
CA GLY A 84 -0.81 5.64 -1.40
C GLY A 84 -1.43 6.05 -0.07
N ASP A 85 -0.82 6.99 0.63
CA ASP A 85 -1.27 7.47 1.96
C ASP A 85 -2.68 8.06 1.92
N LEU A 86 -3.00 8.82 0.86
CA LEU A 86 -4.31 9.43 0.70
C LEU A 86 -5.40 8.38 0.43
N LYS A 87 -5.08 7.35 -0.37
CA LYS A 87 -5.97 6.23 -0.65
C LYS A 87 -6.20 5.38 0.60
N SER A 88 -5.16 5.09 1.37
CA SER A 88 -5.25 4.38 2.65
C SER A 88 -6.09 5.15 3.67
N ALA A 89 -5.85 6.46 3.82
CA ALA A 89 -6.64 7.31 4.72
C ALA A 89 -8.11 7.47 4.29
N LEU A 90 -8.39 7.41 2.98
CA LEU A 90 -9.75 7.41 2.46
C LEU A 90 -10.45 6.07 2.73
N LEU A 91 -9.74 4.96 2.56
CA LEU A 91 -10.27 3.61 2.81
C LEU A 91 -10.54 3.38 4.30
N GLU A 92 -9.66 3.84 5.20
CA GLU A 92 -9.88 3.83 6.65
C GLU A 92 -11.16 4.58 7.06
N ARG A 93 -11.35 5.79 6.54
CA ARG A 93 -12.58 6.57 6.82
C ARG A 93 -13.82 5.93 6.20
N ALA A 94 -13.68 5.32 5.03
CA ALA A 94 -14.76 4.56 4.41
C ALA A 94 -15.12 3.31 5.24
N ARG A 95 -14.15 2.66 5.90
CA ARG A 95 -14.40 1.55 6.86
C ARG A 95 -15.25 2.02 8.04
N ALA A 96 -14.86 3.13 8.67
CA ALA A 96 -15.57 3.69 9.81
C ALA A 96 -17.02 4.09 9.46
N ALA A 97 -17.22 4.66 8.27
CA ALA A 97 -18.53 5.10 7.78
C ALA A 97 -19.45 3.94 7.34
N LEU A 98 -18.92 2.92 6.68
CA LEU A 98 -19.73 1.87 6.04
C LEU A 98 -19.96 0.63 6.91
N GLY A 99 -19.34 0.54 8.10
CA GLY A 99 -19.50 -0.59 9.01
C GLY A 99 -19.21 -1.93 8.33
N ASP A 100 -20.15 -2.88 8.38
CA ASP A 100 -19.97 -4.21 7.77
C ASP A 100 -19.86 -4.17 6.24
N LYS A 101 -20.45 -3.16 5.57
CA LYS A 101 -20.21 -2.92 4.13
C LYS A 101 -18.80 -2.38 3.88
N GLY A 102 -18.21 -1.67 4.83
CA GLY A 102 -16.82 -1.21 4.80
C GLY A 102 -15.82 -2.37 4.87
N LYS A 103 -16.14 -3.43 5.61
CA LYS A 103 -15.37 -4.69 5.60
C LYS A 103 -15.46 -5.42 4.25
N ALA A 104 -16.60 -5.37 3.57
CA ALA A 104 -16.75 -5.90 2.21
C ALA A 104 -16.05 -5.04 1.15
N LEU A 105 -15.95 -3.73 1.39
CA LEU A 105 -15.12 -2.79 0.62
C LEU A 105 -13.65 -3.21 0.72
N ASP A 106 -13.16 -3.51 1.93
CA ASP A 106 -11.81 -3.99 2.17
C ASP A 106 -11.49 -5.27 1.38
N GLY A 107 -12.44 -6.22 1.41
CA GLY A 107 -12.40 -7.46 0.63
C GLY A 107 -12.27 -7.29 -0.89
N THR A 108 -12.59 -6.11 -1.41
CA THR A 108 -12.66 -5.85 -2.86
C THR A 108 -11.65 -4.80 -3.34
N VAL A 109 -11.20 -3.90 -2.45
CA VAL A 109 -10.15 -2.90 -2.72
C VAL A 109 -8.78 -3.35 -2.23
N HIS A 110 -8.63 -4.60 -1.75
CA HIS A 110 -7.40 -5.17 -1.20
C HIS A 110 -6.15 -4.61 -1.87
N GLY A 111 -5.31 -3.94 -1.07
CA GLY A 111 -3.92 -3.71 -1.45
C GLY A 111 -3.31 -5.09 -1.61
N LYS A 112 -3.00 -5.48 -2.84
CA LYS A 112 -2.52 -6.83 -3.09
C LYS A 112 -1.22 -7.02 -2.32
N THR A 113 -1.04 -8.15 -1.64
CA THR A 113 0.21 -8.45 -0.93
C THR A 113 1.31 -8.71 -1.95
N PRO A 114 2.35 -7.85 -2.03
CA PRO A 114 3.44 -8.05 -2.96
C PRO A 114 4.29 -9.26 -2.56
N CYS A 115 4.67 -10.03 -3.57
CA CYS A 115 5.65 -11.10 -3.49
C CYS A 115 6.94 -10.64 -4.16
N ARG A 116 8.08 -10.83 -3.49
CA ARG A 116 9.41 -10.49 -4.02
C ARG A 116 10.37 -11.65 -3.82
N CYS A 117 11.36 -11.73 -4.69
CA CYS A 117 12.46 -12.67 -4.55
C CYS A 117 13.61 -11.98 -3.82
N PHE A 118 14.02 -12.54 -2.70
CA PHE A 118 15.15 -12.11 -1.90
C PHE A 118 16.33 -13.05 -2.15
N ILE A 119 17.54 -12.53 -2.34
CA ILE A 119 18.74 -13.38 -2.35
C ILE A 119 18.99 -13.82 -0.91
N GLU A 120 18.73 -15.08 -0.60
CA GLU A 120 19.07 -15.62 0.72
C GLU A 120 20.58 -15.84 0.80
N LYS A 121 21.16 -16.50 -0.21
CA LYS A 121 22.58 -16.84 -0.25
C LYS A 121 23.17 -16.63 -1.64
N ILE A 122 24.42 -16.20 -1.67
CA ILE A 122 25.24 -16.19 -2.89
C ILE A 122 26.50 -17.01 -2.65
N LYS A 123 26.85 -17.87 -3.60
CA LYS A 123 28.11 -18.60 -3.61
C LYS A 123 29.10 -17.93 -4.55
N ILE A 124 30.24 -17.50 -4.01
CA ILE A 124 31.29 -16.80 -4.72
C ILE A 124 32.59 -17.59 -4.54
N LEU A 125 33.13 -18.13 -5.64
CA LEU A 125 34.38 -18.90 -5.64
C LEU A 125 34.40 -20.04 -4.59
N GLY A 126 33.24 -20.68 -4.39
CA GLY A 126 33.06 -21.78 -3.43
C GLY A 126 32.71 -21.35 -2.00
N GLN A 127 32.77 -20.07 -1.67
CA GLN A 127 32.32 -19.55 -0.36
C GLN A 127 30.86 -19.10 -0.43
N LYS A 128 30.02 -19.58 0.48
CA LYS A 128 28.63 -19.13 0.62
C LYS A 128 28.57 -17.91 1.53
N VAL A 129 27.90 -16.87 1.08
CA VAL A 129 27.61 -15.63 1.83
C VAL A 129 26.09 -15.54 1.95
N GLN A 130 25.59 -15.44 3.17
CA GLN A 130 24.19 -15.16 3.45
C GLN A 130 23.96 -13.64 3.34
N LEU A 131 22.84 -13.25 2.71
CA LEU A 131 22.48 -11.85 2.48
C LEU A 131 21.12 -11.50 3.09
N ALA A 132 20.12 -12.37 2.93
CA ALA A 132 18.86 -12.26 3.67
C ALA A 132 18.92 -13.16 4.90
N ASP A 133 18.80 -12.55 6.06
CA ASP A 133 18.79 -13.24 7.34
C ASP A 133 17.35 -13.57 7.73
N LEU A 134 17.02 -14.86 7.66
CA LEU A 134 15.67 -15.36 7.90
C LEU A 134 15.61 -16.02 9.28
N ASP A 135 14.98 -15.33 10.22
CA ASP A 135 14.74 -15.89 11.53
C ASP A 135 13.52 -16.80 11.52
N ARG A 136 13.73 -18.03 12.02
CA ARG A 136 12.69 -19.04 12.10
C ARG A 136 11.94 -18.91 13.41
N GLU A 137 10.70 -18.48 13.32
CA GLU A 137 9.76 -18.45 14.43
C GLU A 137 8.80 -19.63 14.31
N ARG A 138 8.73 -20.45 15.37
CA ARG A 138 7.76 -21.54 15.42
C ARG A 138 6.35 -20.97 15.54
N VAL A 139 5.54 -21.21 14.52
CA VAL A 139 4.11 -20.90 14.51
C VAL A 139 3.31 -22.16 14.80
N GLY A 140 2.15 -21.99 15.43
CA GLY A 140 1.20 -23.09 15.66
C GLY A 140 0.56 -23.59 14.36
N TYR A 141 -0.58 -24.28 14.46
CA TYR A 141 -1.22 -25.05 13.38
C TYR A 141 -1.55 -24.31 12.06
N SER A 142 -1.40 -22.99 11.97
CA SER A 142 -1.47 -22.28 10.68
C SER A 142 -0.42 -21.17 10.62
N CYS A 143 0.68 -21.44 9.89
CA CYS A 143 1.69 -20.43 9.60
C CYS A 143 1.08 -19.27 8.80
N ALA A 144 0.32 -19.57 7.74
CA ALA A 144 -0.17 -18.57 6.80
C ALA A 144 -1.09 -17.51 7.45
N SER A 145 -1.83 -17.89 8.51
CA SER A 145 -2.71 -16.95 9.21
C SER A 145 -2.03 -16.11 10.30
N SER A 146 -0.83 -16.50 10.76
CA SER A 146 -0.19 -15.87 11.92
C SER A 146 1.23 -15.37 11.68
N CYS A 147 1.84 -15.72 10.55
CA CYS A 147 3.24 -15.40 10.27
C CYS A 147 3.51 -13.89 10.22
N MET A 148 2.71 -13.12 9.48
CA MET A 148 2.89 -11.66 9.40
C MET A 148 2.76 -10.95 10.75
N ASN A 149 1.87 -11.46 11.62
CA ASN A 149 1.73 -10.93 12.97
C ASN A 149 2.97 -11.23 13.82
N ARG A 150 3.57 -12.41 13.65
CA ARG A 150 4.84 -12.76 14.30
C ARG A 150 5.99 -11.90 13.81
N CYS A 151 6.06 -11.64 12.52
CA CYS A 151 7.05 -10.74 11.95
C CYS A 151 6.81 -9.27 12.32
N SER A 152 5.74 -8.94 13.05
CA SER A 152 5.53 -7.61 13.66
C SER A 152 5.97 -7.55 15.13
N GLY A 153 6.41 -8.67 15.71
CA GLY A 153 6.65 -8.82 17.15
C GLY A 153 7.96 -8.21 17.66
N ASP A 154 8.92 -7.95 16.77
CA ASP A 154 10.23 -7.40 17.14
C ASP A 154 10.70 -6.40 16.08
N SER A 155 11.16 -5.23 16.52
CA SER A 155 11.69 -4.16 15.69
C SER A 155 12.76 -4.56 14.67
N LYS A 156 13.52 -5.64 14.89
CA LYS A 156 14.50 -6.13 13.91
C LYS A 156 13.85 -6.62 12.59
N TYR A 157 12.58 -7.00 12.64
CA TYR A 157 11.81 -7.42 11.46
C TYR A 157 11.20 -6.22 10.70
N LYS A 158 11.34 -5.01 11.25
CA LYS A 158 10.88 -3.78 10.60
C LYS A 158 11.88 -3.38 9.55
N MET A 159 11.46 -3.39 8.30
CA MET A 159 12.22 -2.85 7.18
C MET A 159 11.75 -1.42 6.91
N ASP A 160 12.55 -0.44 7.31
CA ASP A 160 12.27 0.96 7.04
C ASP A 160 12.65 1.36 5.59
N PRO A 161 12.22 2.54 5.10
CA PRO A 161 12.52 2.99 3.73
C PRO A 161 14.01 3.10 3.40
N HIS A 162 14.87 3.36 4.39
CA HIS A 162 16.32 3.45 4.19
C HIS A 162 16.94 2.06 4.09
N GLU A 163 16.52 1.13 4.95
CA GLU A 163 16.93 -0.28 4.91
C GLU A 163 16.50 -0.94 3.60
N ALA A 164 15.25 -0.75 3.20
CA ALA A 164 14.72 -1.24 1.93
C ALA A 164 15.56 -0.82 0.71
N ARG A 165 15.99 0.44 0.68
CA ARG A 165 16.86 0.97 -0.38
C ARG A 165 18.21 0.25 -0.42
N VAL A 166 18.78 -0.07 0.74
CA VAL A 166 20.05 -0.83 0.80
C VAL A 166 19.88 -2.24 0.26
N LEU A 167 18.71 -2.85 0.48
CA LEU A 167 18.38 -4.18 -0.04
C LEU A 167 17.99 -4.16 -1.53
N GLY A 168 17.85 -2.99 -2.16
CA GLY A 168 17.40 -2.85 -3.55
C GLY A 168 15.88 -2.91 -3.72
N ALA A 169 15.11 -2.85 -2.63
CA ALA A 169 13.66 -2.67 -2.67
C ALA A 169 13.29 -1.19 -2.87
N ASP A 170 13.77 -0.62 -3.99
CA ASP A 170 13.52 0.77 -4.36
C ASP A 170 12.01 1.01 -4.59
N GLY A 171 11.39 1.84 -3.75
CA GLY A 171 9.94 2.07 -3.72
C GLY A 171 9.26 1.80 -2.37
N VAL A 172 9.99 1.26 -1.36
CA VAL A 172 9.46 1.25 0.01
C VAL A 172 9.45 2.70 0.46
N HIS A 173 8.28 3.27 0.69
CA HIS A 173 8.13 4.63 1.24
C HIS A 173 7.70 4.66 2.71
N GLN A 174 7.29 3.51 3.26
CA GLN A 174 6.84 3.37 4.64
C GLN A 174 7.46 2.13 5.28
N ALA A 175 7.36 1.97 6.60
CA ALA A 175 7.91 0.78 7.25
C ALA A 175 7.10 -0.48 6.89
N MET A 176 7.81 -1.54 6.49
CA MET A 176 7.25 -2.82 6.09
C MET A 176 7.78 -3.94 6.98
N LYS A 177 7.16 -5.12 6.89
CA LYS A 177 7.66 -6.40 7.37
C LYS A 177 7.68 -7.40 6.21
N VAL A 178 8.53 -8.39 6.32
CA VAL A 178 8.70 -9.42 5.29
C VAL A 178 8.67 -10.79 5.93
N GLY A 179 7.87 -11.68 5.35
CA GLY A 179 7.66 -13.02 5.90
C GLY A 179 7.43 -14.08 4.83
N GLN A 180 7.73 -15.33 5.19
CA GLN A 180 7.52 -16.52 4.36
C GLN A 180 7.02 -17.67 5.25
N CYS A 181 6.16 -18.52 4.71
CA CYS A 181 5.78 -19.78 5.34
C CYS A 181 6.39 -20.96 4.58
N GLU A 182 7.17 -21.77 5.27
CA GLU A 182 7.76 -22.99 4.71
C GLU A 182 7.69 -24.10 5.74
N ASP A 183 7.19 -25.28 5.34
CA ASP A 183 7.07 -26.46 6.20
C ASP A 183 6.38 -26.23 7.56
N GLY A 184 5.46 -25.25 7.62
CA GLY A 184 4.75 -24.87 8.83
C GLY A 184 5.53 -23.93 9.75
N GLU A 185 6.74 -23.52 9.39
CA GLU A 185 7.54 -22.50 10.07
C GLU A 185 7.34 -21.12 9.42
N CYS A 186 7.27 -20.07 10.24
CA CYS A 186 7.28 -18.69 9.76
C CYS A 186 8.72 -18.21 9.77
N LYS A 187 9.18 -17.75 8.61
CA LYS A 187 10.46 -17.10 8.43
C LYS A 187 10.23 -15.60 8.34
N CYS A 188 10.77 -14.83 9.29
CA CYS A 188 10.73 -13.38 9.27
C CYS A 188 12.09 -12.85 8.82
N LEU A 189 12.11 -11.83 7.96
CA LEU A 189 13.35 -11.18 7.56
C LEU A 189 13.87 -10.30 8.71
N ASP A 190 15.05 -10.59 9.25
CA ASP A 190 15.78 -9.62 10.07
C ASP A 190 16.37 -8.57 9.13
N ALA A 191 15.66 -7.45 9.00
CA ALA A 191 16.01 -6.37 8.08
C ALA A 191 17.35 -5.72 8.49
N THR A 192 17.58 -5.55 9.79
CA THR A 192 18.79 -4.94 10.33
C THR A 192 20.03 -5.78 10.02
N GLN A 193 19.98 -7.09 10.27
CA GLN A 193 21.09 -8.00 9.99
C GLN A 193 21.31 -8.17 8.48
N SER A 194 20.24 -8.29 7.69
CA SER A 194 20.33 -8.38 6.23
C SER A 194 21.01 -7.14 5.61
N VAL A 195 20.66 -5.94 6.08
CA VAL A 195 21.31 -4.69 5.64
C VAL A 195 22.81 -4.69 5.93
N GLN A 196 23.23 -5.20 7.09
CA GLN A 196 24.65 -5.31 7.43
C GLN A 196 25.37 -6.30 6.50
N GLN A 197 24.77 -7.46 6.25
CA GLN A 197 25.32 -8.49 5.36
C GLN A 197 25.46 -7.98 3.92
N VAL A 198 24.44 -7.29 3.39
CA VAL A 198 24.46 -6.70 2.05
C VAL A 198 25.50 -5.60 1.92
N ARG A 199 25.64 -4.71 2.91
CA ARG A 199 26.70 -3.69 2.90
C ARG A 199 28.08 -4.32 2.88
N TRP A 200 28.32 -5.31 3.75
CA TRP A 200 29.59 -6.03 3.79
C TRP A 200 29.90 -6.72 2.45
N ALA A 201 28.91 -7.36 1.83
CA ALA A 201 29.06 -8.00 0.54
C ALA A 201 29.37 -6.98 -0.58
N ASN A 202 28.64 -5.86 -0.62
CA ASN A 202 28.85 -4.79 -1.59
C ASN A 202 30.26 -4.19 -1.49
N GLU A 203 30.74 -3.94 -0.28
CA GLU A 203 32.12 -3.46 -0.03
C GLU A 203 33.16 -4.48 -0.50
N ARG A 204 32.96 -5.76 -0.17
CA ARG A 204 33.90 -6.85 -0.50
C ARG A 204 34.00 -7.09 -2.00
N LEU A 205 32.88 -7.01 -2.70
CA LEU A 205 32.76 -7.26 -4.13
C LEU A 205 32.97 -6.01 -4.99
N ARG A 206 33.01 -4.83 -4.37
CA ARG A 206 33.10 -3.53 -5.03
C ARG A 206 32.00 -3.33 -6.08
N THR A 207 30.80 -3.78 -5.75
CA THR A 207 29.60 -3.66 -6.60
C THR A 207 28.39 -3.37 -5.72
N ARG A 208 27.31 -2.87 -6.32
CA ARG A 208 25.99 -2.82 -5.69
C ARG A 208 25.23 -4.09 -6.07
N LEU A 209 24.86 -4.88 -5.08
CA LEU A 209 23.92 -5.99 -5.18
C LEU A 209 22.53 -5.48 -4.83
N ASP A 210 21.59 -5.61 -5.75
CA ASP A 210 20.17 -5.50 -5.45
C ASP A 210 19.68 -6.90 -5.07
N VAL A 211 19.40 -7.11 -3.79
CA VAL A 211 19.03 -8.44 -3.26
C VAL A 211 17.54 -8.70 -3.31
N VAL A 212 16.74 -7.70 -3.68
CA VAL A 212 15.30 -7.82 -3.86
C VAL A 212 14.96 -7.58 -5.32
N VAL A 213 14.30 -8.54 -5.96
CA VAL A 213 13.81 -8.41 -7.33
C VAL A 213 12.35 -8.77 -7.44
N LEU A 214 11.71 -8.28 -8.50
CA LEU A 214 10.42 -8.82 -8.90
C LEU A 214 10.60 -10.26 -9.36
N PRO A 215 9.70 -11.18 -8.96
CA PRO A 215 9.60 -12.47 -9.62
C PRO A 215 9.44 -12.22 -11.12
N ALA A 216 10.24 -12.92 -11.93
CA ALA A 216 10.36 -12.66 -13.36
C ALA A 216 8.96 -12.65 -14.01
N PRO A 217 8.44 -11.50 -14.42
CA PRO A 217 7.10 -11.44 -14.97
C PRO A 217 7.19 -11.79 -16.46
N HIS A 218 6.35 -12.72 -16.92
CA HIS A 218 5.94 -12.90 -18.32
C HIS A 218 6.67 -13.95 -19.18
N TYR A 219 7.05 -15.13 -18.66
CA TYR A 219 7.40 -16.27 -19.53
C TYR A 219 6.24 -17.23 -19.83
N ALA A 220 5.15 -17.29 -19.04
CA ALA A 220 4.01 -18.18 -19.32
C ALA A 220 2.67 -17.77 -18.70
N ALA A 221 1.56 -18.24 -19.28
CA ALA A 221 0.18 -18.04 -18.80
C ALA A 221 -0.13 -18.65 -17.41
N ASN A 222 0.79 -19.44 -16.86
CA ASN A 222 0.67 -20.10 -15.55
C ASN A 222 1.72 -19.60 -14.53
N GLU A 223 2.30 -18.41 -14.76
CA GLU A 223 3.25 -17.84 -13.81
C GLU A 223 2.56 -17.32 -12.55
N PRO A 224 3.23 -17.45 -11.39
CA PRO A 224 2.69 -16.97 -10.13
C PRO A 224 2.59 -15.44 -10.13
N PRO A 225 1.54 -14.89 -9.50
CA PRO A 225 1.36 -13.46 -9.48
C PRO A 225 2.41 -12.78 -8.57
N ASN A 226 2.90 -11.61 -8.99
CA ASN A 226 3.80 -10.78 -8.16
C ASN A 226 3.07 -10.08 -7.00
N GLN A 227 1.76 -10.28 -6.91
CA GLN A 227 0.84 -9.61 -6.02
C GLN A 227 -0.38 -10.52 -5.79
N TYR A 228 -0.69 -10.83 -4.53
CA TYR A 228 -1.77 -11.74 -4.15
C TYR A 228 -2.94 -10.99 -3.52
N ASN A 229 -4.14 -11.59 -3.50
CA ASN A 229 -5.32 -10.91 -2.95
C ASN A 229 -5.31 -10.90 -1.42
N SER A 230 -4.49 -11.74 -0.77
CA SER A 230 -4.32 -11.74 0.68
C SER A 230 -2.91 -12.16 1.11
N PRO A 231 -2.49 -11.80 2.35
CA PRO A 231 -1.24 -12.28 2.92
C PRO A 231 -1.17 -13.80 3.02
N GLU A 232 -2.29 -14.46 3.37
CA GLU A 232 -2.38 -15.91 3.45
C GLU A 232 -2.16 -16.58 2.08
N GLU A 233 -2.78 -16.04 1.03
CA GLU A 233 -2.59 -16.53 -0.34
C GLU A 233 -1.12 -16.38 -0.79
N CYS A 234 -0.53 -15.23 -0.47
CA CYS A 234 0.88 -14.96 -0.71
C CYS A 234 1.78 -15.97 0.02
N LEU A 235 1.62 -16.11 1.35
CA LEU A 235 2.49 -16.94 2.19
C LEU A 235 2.45 -18.42 1.78
N ASN A 236 1.33 -18.89 1.23
CA ASN A 236 1.18 -20.26 0.74
C ASN A 236 1.80 -20.50 -0.65
N SER A 237 2.05 -19.44 -1.42
CA SER A 237 2.32 -19.53 -2.86
C SER A 237 3.64 -18.90 -3.30
N CYS A 238 4.02 -17.77 -2.71
CA CYS A 238 5.15 -16.96 -3.15
C CYS A 238 6.48 -17.74 -3.08
N GLY A 239 6.79 -18.33 -1.92
CA GLY A 239 8.02 -19.12 -1.75
C GLY A 239 8.09 -20.36 -2.63
N ARG A 240 6.95 -20.95 -3.02
CA ARG A 240 6.90 -22.20 -3.79
C ARG A 240 7.02 -22.02 -5.29
N TYR A 241 6.55 -20.89 -5.81
CA TYR A 241 6.34 -20.74 -7.25
C TYR A 241 7.09 -19.56 -7.85
N SER A 242 7.32 -18.49 -7.08
CA SER A 242 7.70 -17.19 -7.63
C SER A 242 9.20 -17.04 -7.90
N CYS A 243 10.04 -17.73 -7.13
CA CYS A 243 11.47 -17.54 -7.18
C CYS A 243 12.16 -18.83 -7.60
N ARG A 244 13.18 -18.71 -8.46
CA ARG A 244 13.95 -19.85 -8.95
C ARG A 244 15.42 -19.54 -8.75
N ASP A 245 16.12 -20.51 -8.17
CA ASP A 245 17.57 -20.44 -8.03
C ASP A 245 18.23 -20.28 -9.38
N GLN A 246 19.30 -19.49 -9.37
CA GLN A 246 20.01 -19.15 -10.58
C GLN A 246 21.47 -19.57 -10.48
N GLN A 247 21.93 -20.28 -11.51
CA GLN A 247 23.32 -20.63 -11.67
C GLN A 247 23.92 -19.84 -12.85
N MET A 248 24.92 -19.02 -12.56
CA MET A 248 25.64 -18.21 -13.57
C MET A 248 27.14 -18.53 -13.50
N GLY A 249 27.57 -19.54 -14.26
CA GLY A 249 28.99 -19.93 -14.30
C GLY A 249 29.50 -20.36 -12.93
N ALA A 250 30.37 -19.56 -12.33
CA ALA A 250 30.95 -19.81 -11.00
C ALA A 250 30.09 -19.33 -9.82
N TYR A 251 28.95 -18.69 -10.11
CA TYR A 251 28.04 -18.14 -9.11
C TYR A 251 26.76 -18.97 -9.00
N GLU A 252 26.29 -19.15 -7.78
CA GLU A 252 25.03 -19.81 -7.42
C GLU A 252 24.27 -18.82 -6.53
N ILE A 253 23.05 -18.46 -6.93
CA ILE A 253 22.18 -17.52 -6.24
C ILE A 253 20.93 -18.27 -5.79
N ASP A 254 20.73 -18.30 -4.48
CA ASP A 254 19.61 -18.94 -3.78
C ASP A 254 18.53 -17.86 -3.56
N TRP A 255 17.39 -18.02 -4.24
CA TRP A 255 16.34 -17.00 -4.26
C TRP A 255 15.12 -17.44 -3.46
N GLU A 256 14.74 -16.65 -2.47
CA GLU A 256 13.61 -16.93 -1.60
C GLU A 256 12.43 -16.02 -1.90
N GLY A 257 11.25 -16.63 -2.13
CA GLY A 257 10.01 -15.90 -2.36
C GLY A 257 9.37 -15.47 -1.04
N MET A 258 9.33 -14.17 -0.80
CA MET A 258 8.78 -13.60 0.43
C MET A 258 7.64 -12.61 0.18
N CYS A 259 6.71 -12.60 1.12
CA CYS A 259 5.57 -11.71 1.15
C CYS A 259 5.91 -10.47 1.95
N ILE A 260 5.53 -9.31 1.44
CA ILE A 260 5.80 -8.02 2.07
C ILE A 260 4.48 -7.42 2.55
N ASP A 261 4.46 -6.88 3.76
CA ASP A 261 3.26 -6.31 4.37
C ASP A 261 3.62 -5.10 5.24
N GLU A 262 2.64 -4.31 5.67
CA GLU A 262 2.90 -3.10 6.44
C GLU A 262 3.30 -3.40 7.89
N TRP A 263 4.22 -2.59 8.44
CA TRP A 263 4.68 -2.75 9.82
C TRP A 263 3.60 -2.45 10.86
N GLY A 264 2.81 -1.38 10.65
CA GLY A 264 1.87 -0.84 11.64
C GLY A 264 0.60 -1.67 11.87
N HIS A 265 0.43 -2.75 11.11
CA HIS A 265 -0.76 -3.59 11.18
C HIS A 265 -0.46 -4.91 11.87
N ALA A 266 -0.54 -4.91 13.19
CA ALA A 266 -0.70 -6.14 13.94
C ALA A 266 -2.10 -6.68 13.59
N GLY A 267 -2.16 -7.73 12.79
CA GLY A 267 -3.40 -8.34 12.31
C GLY A 267 -4.23 -8.90 13.47
N GLY A 268 -4.99 -8.02 14.12
CA GLY A 268 -6.33 -8.38 14.55
C GLY A 268 -7.09 -8.84 13.32
N ALA A 269 -7.93 -9.87 13.46
CA ALA A 269 -8.64 -10.53 12.36
C ALA A 269 -9.69 -9.64 11.63
N GLY A 270 -9.39 -8.37 11.37
CA GLY A 270 -10.31 -7.42 10.75
C GLY A 270 -9.72 -6.10 10.23
N GLU A 271 -8.40 -5.87 10.19
CA GLU A 271 -7.85 -4.60 9.70
C GLU A 271 -6.48 -4.79 9.02
N TRP A 272 -6.47 -4.80 7.70
CA TRP A 272 -5.26 -4.83 6.87
C TRP A 272 -5.26 -3.58 5.96
N GLY A 273 -4.45 -2.57 6.27
CA GLY A 273 -4.11 -1.46 5.37
C GLY A 273 -2.94 -1.78 4.45
N HIS A 274 -2.66 -0.84 3.54
CA HIS A 274 -2.37 -1.10 2.14
C HIS A 274 -0.89 -0.93 1.74
N ALA A 275 -0.21 -2.02 1.41
CA ALA A 275 1.03 -1.97 0.63
C ALA A 275 0.78 -1.26 -0.72
N SER A 276 1.31 -0.05 -0.87
CA SER A 276 1.19 0.78 -2.08
C SER A 276 1.97 0.20 -3.26
N GLU A 277 1.45 0.47 -4.45
CA GLU A 277 1.91 -0.04 -5.74
C GLU A 277 3.41 0.18 -5.98
N TRP A 278 4.10 -0.94 -6.19
CA TRP A 278 5.47 -1.01 -6.66
C TRP A 278 5.48 -1.08 -8.17
N GLY A 279 5.52 0.08 -8.83
CA GLY A 279 5.72 0.18 -10.27
C GLY A 279 7.20 0.35 -10.63
N TYR A 280 7.68 -0.48 -11.56
CA TYR A 280 8.77 -0.10 -12.48
C TYR A 280 8.18 0.70 -13.64
#